data_AF-A0A968TNJ8-F1
#
_entry.id   AF-A0A968TNJ8-F1
#
_cell.length_a   1.000
_cell.length_b   1.000
_cell.length_c   1.000
_cell.angle_alpha   90.00
_cell.angle_beta   90.00
_cell.angle_gamma   90.00
#
_symmetry.space_group_name_H-M   'P 1'
#
loop_
_entity.id
_entity.type
_entity.pdbx_description
1 polymer ?
#
loop_
_entity_poly.entity_id
_entity_poly.type
_entity_poly.pdbx_seq_one_letter_code
_entity_poly.pdbx_strand_id
1 'polypeptide(L)'
;MHYPAGRKFEPGFCTIDLWPDMTEYGADERFPTPFQHADGRTAEVFSPAHPRTVLRHFEWMEQYGIDGVFAQRFMNAGKSPAALLQMNTVLQNVRGSGGGDGADVGVDV
;
A
#
# COMPACT_ATOMS: atom_id res chain seq x y z
N MET A 1 -1.66 -7.56 -8.23
CA MET A 1 -0.74 -6.42 -8.07
C MET A 1 -1.50 -5.18 -8.50
N HIS A 2 -1.50 -4.09 -7.72
CA HIS A 2 -2.45 -2.98 -7.89
C HIS A 2 -2.06 -1.96 -8.99
N TYR A 3 -0.76 -1.74 -9.22
CA TYR A 3 -0.25 -0.75 -10.16
C TYR A 3 0.04 -1.26 -11.60
N PRO A 4 0.67 -2.44 -11.79
CA PRO A 4 1.12 -2.86 -13.11
C PRO A 4 0.06 -3.62 -13.93
N ALA A 5 0.06 -3.37 -15.23
CA ALA A 5 -0.62 -4.19 -16.23
C ALA A 5 0.40 -5.10 -16.93
N GLY A 6 0.09 -6.40 -17.08
CA GLY A 6 0.94 -7.33 -17.84
C GLY A 6 2.39 -7.43 -17.35
N ARG A 7 2.62 -7.32 -16.02
CA ARG A 7 3.94 -7.27 -15.34
C ARG A 7 4.78 -6.02 -15.55
N LYS A 8 4.23 -4.98 -16.19
CA LYS A 8 4.90 -3.70 -16.42
C LYS A 8 4.17 -2.58 -15.71
N PHE A 9 4.91 -1.58 -15.26
CA PHE A 9 4.37 -0.34 -14.73
C PHE A 9 5.08 0.84 -15.40
N GLU A 10 4.59 1.22 -16.58
CA GLU A 10 5.13 2.25 -17.46
C GLU A 10 4.00 2.84 -18.32
N PRO A 11 4.18 3.99 -19.00
CA PRO A 11 3.14 4.56 -19.87
C PRO A 11 2.53 3.51 -20.83
N GLY A 12 1.20 3.40 -20.82
CA GLY A 12 0.46 2.37 -21.57
C GLY A 12 0.29 1.02 -20.85
N PHE A 13 0.94 0.82 -19.71
CA PHE A 13 0.89 -0.39 -18.89
C PHE A 13 0.64 -0.03 -17.42
N CYS A 14 -0.61 0.29 -17.10
CA CYS A 14 -1.06 0.60 -15.75
C CYS A 14 -2.51 0.16 -15.54
N THR A 15 -2.87 -0.14 -14.31
CA THR A 15 -4.24 -0.52 -13.90
C THR A 15 -4.95 0.52 -13.04
N ILE A 16 -4.32 1.67 -12.76
CA ILE A 16 -4.91 2.73 -11.94
C ILE A 16 -5.48 3.85 -12.81
N ASP A 17 -6.63 4.36 -12.42
CA ASP A 17 -7.25 5.55 -13.04
C ASP A 17 -6.78 6.84 -12.37
N LEU A 18 -6.43 6.76 -11.08
CA LEU A 18 -6.03 7.89 -10.25
C LEU A 18 -4.66 7.64 -9.64
N TRP A 19 -3.84 8.70 -9.62
CA TRP A 19 -2.54 8.68 -8.96
C TRP A 19 -2.70 8.93 -7.46
N PRO A 20 -2.01 8.21 -6.57
CA PRO A 20 -2.07 8.47 -5.14
C PRO A 20 -1.57 9.89 -4.83
N ASP A 21 -2.21 10.56 -3.87
CA ASP A 21 -1.64 11.78 -3.31
C ASP A 21 -0.44 11.41 -2.44
N MET A 22 0.73 11.92 -2.84
CA MET A 22 1.99 11.62 -2.18
C MET A 22 2.39 12.69 -1.17
N THR A 23 1.64 13.79 -1.02
CA THR A 23 2.05 15.00 -0.26
C THR A 23 2.48 14.71 1.19
N GLU A 24 1.80 13.80 1.87
CA GLU A 24 2.11 13.47 3.27
C GLU A 24 3.24 12.45 3.44
N TYR A 25 3.57 11.68 2.39
CA TYR A 25 4.56 10.59 2.46
C TYR A 25 6.00 11.10 2.59
N GLY A 26 6.79 10.41 3.41
CA GLY A 26 8.22 10.64 3.56
C GLY A 26 9.03 10.22 2.32
N ALA A 27 10.28 10.69 2.23
CA ALA A 27 11.18 10.36 1.12
C ALA A 27 11.49 8.85 1.02
N ASP A 28 11.45 8.13 2.14
CA ASP A 28 11.65 6.69 2.25
C ASP A 28 10.41 5.86 1.82
N GLU A 29 9.25 6.51 1.68
CA GLU A 29 8.00 5.89 1.28
C GLU A 29 7.68 6.13 -0.21
N ARG A 30 8.46 6.98 -0.89
CA ARG A 30 8.25 7.41 -2.27
C ARG A 30 9.14 6.64 -3.22
N PHE A 31 8.53 6.02 -4.22
CA PHE A 31 9.23 5.23 -5.23
C PHE A 31 8.98 5.86 -6.62
N PRO A 32 10.03 6.32 -7.31
CA PRO A 32 9.89 6.94 -8.63
C PRO A 32 9.41 5.91 -9.65
N THR A 33 8.66 6.38 -10.64
CA THR A 33 8.11 5.56 -11.71
C THR A 33 8.55 6.08 -13.08
N PRO A 34 8.35 5.31 -14.16
CA PRO A 34 8.55 5.81 -15.53
C PRO A 34 7.53 6.88 -15.99
N PHE A 35 6.53 7.22 -15.16
CA PHE A 35 5.50 8.19 -15.50
C PHE A 35 5.92 9.62 -15.11
N GLN A 36 5.33 10.60 -15.79
CA GLN A 36 5.48 12.01 -15.47
C GLN A 36 4.10 12.65 -15.32
N HIS A 37 4.00 13.61 -14.40
CA HIS A 37 2.85 14.48 -14.29
C HIS A 37 2.80 15.48 -15.47
N ALA A 38 1.65 16.14 -15.65
CA ALA A 38 1.46 17.12 -16.73
C ALA A 38 2.44 18.31 -16.64
N ASP A 39 2.97 18.59 -15.44
CA ASP A 39 3.98 19.61 -15.18
C ASP A 39 5.43 19.14 -15.40
N GLY A 40 5.64 17.90 -15.84
CA GLY A 40 6.95 17.31 -16.11
C GLY A 40 7.67 16.73 -14.89
N ARG A 41 7.07 16.74 -13.70
CA ARG A 41 7.65 16.06 -12.53
C ARG A 41 7.50 14.55 -12.65
N THR A 42 8.51 13.79 -12.22
CA THR A 42 8.41 12.32 -12.08
C THR A 42 7.28 11.97 -11.13
N ALA A 43 6.40 11.06 -11.56
CA ALA A 43 5.33 10.58 -10.72
C ALA A 43 5.85 9.46 -9.79
N GLU A 44 5.55 9.58 -8.51
CA GLU A 44 6.01 8.66 -7.46
C GLU A 44 4.83 7.87 -6.88
N VAL A 45 5.03 6.63 -6.46
CA VAL A 45 4.02 5.85 -5.72
C VAL A 45 4.59 5.37 -4.40
N PHE A 46 3.72 4.99 -3.45
CA PHE A 46 4.14 4.24 -2.27
C PHE A 46 4.06 2.74 -2.51
N SER A 47 4.84 1.99 -1.72
CA SER A 47 4.67 0.54 -1.59
C SER A 47 3.71 0.23 -0.43
N PRO A 48 2.60 -0.50 -0.67
CA PRO A 48 1.66 -0.89 0.39
C PRO A 48 2.26 -1.91 1.38
N ALA A 49 3.42 -2.50 1.05
CA ALA A 49 4.15 -3.41 1.92
C ALA A 49 5.28 -2.72 2.70
N HIS A 50 5.53 -1.43 2.48
CA HIS A 50 6.55 -0.71 3.22
C HIS A 50 6.04 -0.40 4.64
N PRO A 51 6.80 -0.71 5.71
CA PRO A 51 6.29 -0.61 7.09
C PRO A 51 5.90 0.81 7.48
N ARG A 52 6.63 1.84 7.01
CA ARG A 52 6.29 3.25 7.28
C ARG A 52 4.98 3.67 6.61
N THR A 53 4.72 3.17 5.40
CA THR A 53 3.44 3.39 4.70
C THR A 53 2.28 2.78 5.50
N VAL A 54 2.46 1.56 6.00
CA VAL A 54 1.42 0.90 6.81
C VAL A 54 1.17 1.67 8.09
N LEU A 55 2.23 2.07 8.81
CA LEU A 55 2.11 2.87 10.02
C LEU A 55 1.39 4.20 9.76
N ARG A 56 1.74 4.91 8.68
CA ARG A 56 1.07 6.16 8.28
C ARG A 56 -0.44 5.98 8.07
N HIS A 57 -0.84 4.87 7.47
CA HIS A 57 -2.27 4.57 7.30
C HIS A 57 -2.99 4.40 8.65
N PHE A 58 -2.32 3.82 9.66
CA PHE A 58 -2.84 3.75 11.02
C PHE A 58 -2.84 5.11 11.73
N GLU A 59 -1.81 5.93 11.54
CA GLU A 59 -1.77 7.31 12.06
C GLU A 59 -2.96 8.14 11.52
N TRP A 60 -3.29 7.98 10.23
CA TRP A 60 -4.49 8.59 9.66
C TRP A 60 -5.77 8.03 10.27
N MET A 61 -5.87 6.72 10.49
CA MET A 61 -7.03 6.13 11.14
C MET A 61 -7.26 6.74 12.53
N GLU A 62 -6.20 6.87 13.34
CA GLU A 62 -6.27 7.53 14.64
C GLU A 62 -6.68 9.01 14.52
N GLN A 63 -6.03 9.76 13.62
CA GLN A 63 -6.28 11.19 13.43
C GLN A 63 -7.70 11.50 12.98
N TYR A 64 -8.29 10.64 12.14
CA TYR A 64 -9.62 10.84 11.56
C TYR A 64 -10.73 10.05 12.30
N GLY A 65 -10.41 9.38 13.41
CA GLY A 65 -11.39 8.65 14.22
C GLY A 65 -11.98 7.42 13.53
N ILE A 66 -11.14 6.65 12.84
CA ILE A 66 -11.49 5.38 12.19
C ILE A 66 -11.08 4.24 13.12
N ASP A 67 -12.06 3.64 13.80
CA ASP A 67 -11.83 2.73 14.94
C ASP A 67 -11.44 1.29 14.56
N GLY A 68 -11.42 0.93 13.28
CA GLY A 68 -11.12 -0.46 12.89
C GLY A 68 -10.81 -0.68 11.42
N VAL A 69 -10.04 -1.73 11.16
CA VAL A 69 -9.67 -2.17 9.80
C VAL A 69 -9.76 -3.69 9.68
N PHE A 70 -10.29 -4.15 8.54
CA PHE A 70 -10.25 -5.55 8.16
C PHE A 70 -9.15 -5.77 7.12
N ALA A 71 -8.13 -6.54 7.48
CA ALA A 71 -7.10 -6.96 6.54
C ALA A 71 -7.61 -8.19 5.76
N GLN A 72 -8.06 -7.98 4.52
CA GLN A 72 -8.59 -9.04 3.68
C GLN A 72 -7.50 -9.77 2.88
N ARG A 73 -7.54 -11.10 2.90
CA ARG A 73 -6.62 -11.94 2.12
C ARG A 73 -7.36 -12.68 1.00
N PHE A 74 -7.13 -12.27 -0.25
CA PHE A 74 -7.69 -12.99 -1.40
C PHE A 74 -6.85 -14.22 -1.77
N MET A 75 -7.38 -15.43 -1.55
CA MET A 75 -6.71 -16.69 -1.92
C MET A 75 -6.40 -16.83 -3.42
N ASN A 76 -7.10 -16.08 -4.29
CA ASN A 76 -6.86 -16.06 -5.73
C ASN A 76 -5.60 -15.27 -6.14
N ALA A 77 -4.94 -14.56 -5.22
CA ALA A 77 -3.82 -13.68 -5.52
C ALA A 77 -2.44 -14.39 -5.65
N GLY A 78 -2.38 -15.72 -5.53
CA GLY A 78 -1.25 -16.50 -6.03
C GLY A 78 -0.81 -17.66 -5.12
N LYS A 79 -0.59 -18.83 -5.72
CA LYS A 79 0.00 -20.01 -5.06
C LYS A 79 1.54 -19.99 -5.01
N SER A 80 2.17 -18.88 -5.40
CA SER A 80 3.63 -18.79 -5.46
C SER A 80 4.23 -18.40 -4.11
N PRO A 81 5.42 -18.92 -3.75
CA PRO A 81 6.10 -18.54 -2.51
C PRO A 81 6.31 -17.03 -2.34
N ALA A 82 6.58 -16.32 -3.44
CA ALA A 82 6.76 -14.87 -3.43
C ALA A 82 5.46 -14.11 -3.10
N ALA A 83 4.31 -14.56 -3.63
CA ALA A 83 3.02 -13.95 -3.32
C ALA A 83 2.65 -14.17 -1.84
N LEU A 84 2.92 -15.37 -1.31
CA LEU A 84 2.72 -15.68 0.10
C LEU A 84 3.62 -14.84 1.01
N LEU A 85 4.89 -14.66 0.64
CA LEU A 85 5.81 -13.80 1.40
C LEU A 85 5.30 -12.35 1.45
N GLN A 86 4.89 -11.80 0.31
CA GLN A 86 4.35 -10.43 0.25
C GLN A 86 3.12 -10.27 1.14
N MET A 87 2.17 -11.22 1.09
CA MET A 87 0.99 -11.18 1.97
C MET A 87 1.37 -11.26 3.45
N ASN A 88 2.32 -12.13 3.81
CA ASN A 88 2.77 -12.28 5.18
C ASN A 88 3.48 -11.01 5.69
N THR A 89 4.29 -10.36 4.86
CA THR A 89 4.93 -9.08 5.21
C THR A 89 3.90 -8.00 5.49
N VAL A 90 2.88 -7.86 4.65
CA VAL A 90 1.79 -6.88 4.87
C VAL A 90 1.07 -7.18 6.19
N LEU A 91 0.71 -8.44 6.44
CA LEU A 91 0.05 -8.84 7.70
C LEU A 91 0.92 -8.58 8.94
N GLN A 92 2.23 -8.80 8.85
CA GLN A 92 3.16 -8.49 9.94
C GLN A 92 3.23 -6.98 10.21
N ASN A 93 3.30 -6.16 9.17
CA ASN A 93 3.32 -4.70 9.31
C ASN A 93 2.01 -4.17 9.92
N VAL A 94 0.86 -4.70 9.48
CA VAL A 94 -0.46 -4.34 10.00
C VAL A 94 -0.56 -4.66 11.49
N ARG A 95 -0.15 -5.87 11.90
CA ARG A 95 -0.12 -6.27 13.32
C ARG A 95 0.82 -5.41 14.16
N GLY A 96 1.96 -5.01 13.60
CA GLY A 96 2.90 -4.13 14.29
C GLY A 96 2.41 -2.69 14.45
N SER A 97 1.43 -2.27 13.64
CA SER A 97 0.95 -0.88 13.60
C SER A 97 -0.38 -0.68 14.35
N GLY A 98 -1.27 -1.67 14.35
CA GLY A 98 -2.58 -1.61 15.03
C GLY A 98 -2.58 -1.97 16.52
N GLY A 99 -1.42 -2.00 17.18
CA GLY A 99 -1.30 -2.45 18.58
C GLY A 99 -1.50 -1.37 19.67
N GLY A 100 -1.88 -0.15 19.30
CA GLY A 100 -2.15 0.93 20.26
C GLY A 100 -3.65 1.25 20.31
N ASP A 101 -4.31 0.89 21.40
CA ASP A 101 -5.59 1.32 22.02
C ASP A 101 -6.76 1.95 21.20
N GLY A 102 -6.73 2.02 19.86
CA GLY A 102 -7.73 2.73 19.06
C GLY A 102 -8.16 2.06 17.74
N ALA A 103 -7.39 1.12 17.18
CA ALA A 103 -7.77 0.42 15.95
C ALA A 103 -7.92 -1.09 16.19
N ASP A 104 -9.15 -1.60 16.15
CA ASP A 104 -9.38 -3.05 16.15
C ASP A 104 -8.97 -3.64 14.79
N VAL A 105 -8.03 -4.60 14.80
CA VAL A 105 -7.53 -5.25 13.59
C VAL A 105 -8.16 -6.63 13.46
N GLY A 106 -9.18 -6.73 12.59
CA GLY A 106 -9.73 -8.00 12.14
C GLY A 106 -8.93 -8.58 10.98
N VAL A 107 -8.64 -9.89 11.01
CA VAL A 107 -8.09 -10.60 9.84
C VAL A 107 -9.20 -11.46 9.24
N ASP A 108 -9.59 -11.14 8.01
CA ASP A 108 -10.58 -11.90 7.25
C ASP A 108 -9.86 -12.89 6.31
N VAL A 109 -10.29 -14.15 6.33
CA VAL A 109 -9.60 -15.29 5.67
C VAL A 109 -10.38 -15.83 4.49
#